data_AF-A0A939AQ19-F1
#
_entry.id   AF-A0A939AQ19-F1
#
_cell.length_a   1.000
_cell.length_b   1.000
_cell.length_c   1.000
_cell.angle_alpha   90.00
_cell.angle_beta   90.00
_cell.angle_gamma   90.00
#
_symmetry.space_group_name_H-M   'P 1'
#
loop_
_entity.id
_entity.type
_entity.pdbx_description
1 polymer ?
#
loop_
_entity_poly.entity_id
_entity_poly.type
_entity_poly.pdbx_seq_one_letter_code
_entity_poly.pdbx_strand_id
1 'polypeptide(L)'
;IAEVGADNVKPGDVILHNDPYRGGVHMPEHCVIKPIYYHGELVGYVANIAHLVEIGGMAVGGFAATATEIYQEGLRLPPVWLMREGRYNHDVWRIIMSNHRAPRYSWGDLHAMIASLDVAERRCHELLDVYGFAQIRVISDQLLDYAERWMRAEIRGIPDGEYSFADHMEDALDRPVRDWLRLTLVVRDGSLVADWTASDPQAPHVLNCTYGVTASGVYNAVFHFADNNVPHNDGAYRPITVIAPPGTITNVVHPGACVGGNTETHPRVWGIVMGALAQAVPERVSAATGGTSCNFLFGGTHPHTGRYYVHYHFEGVGWGGRCDADGNSNQVIPNGNCPSTPVEIFETRYPFVFKSYRLRQDSGGPGCHRGGLGSERVLEIVAPTITMSALYDRMVTHPWGLFGGEGGEPSRLLAKRKGTDRFVTFREAYGTLSNSRVANIVLEQGDQLMLCSPGGGGYGPPLARDPELVLLDVEEGFVSERAAREVYGVSLTRVADGYQIDAKGTADLRAGVDPVAWRPQAPTAPR
;
A
#
# COMPACT_ATOMS: atom_id res chain seq x y z
N ILE A 1 6.91 22.63 -11.80
CA ILE A 1 7.79 23.36 -12.74
C ILE A 1 7.00 24.08 -13.84
N ALA A 2 6.12 23.41 -14.58
CA ALA A 2 5.29 24.07 -15.60
C ALA A 2 4.51 25.31 -15.09
N GLU A 3 3.98 25.26 -13.87
CA GLU A 3 3.26 26.40 -13.24
C GLU A 3 4.21 27.51 -12.74
N VAL A 4 5.38 27.14 -12.22
CA VAL A 4 6.33 28.09 -11.62
C VAL A 4 7.17 28.80 -12.70
N GLY A 5 7.50 28.11 -13.79
CA GLY A 5 8.39 28.59 -14.85
C GLY A 5 9.87 28.41 -14.50
N ALA A 6 10.66 27.91 -15.46
CA ALA A 6 12.10 27.69 -15.29
C ALA A 6 12.89 29.00 -15.12
N ASP A 7 12.37 30.13 -15.63
CA ASP A 7 13.01 31.44 -15.50
C ASP A 7 12.85 32.07 -14.10
N ASN A 8 11.98 31.50 -13.26
CA ASN A 8 11.64 32.04 -11.94
C ASN A 8 12.34 31.34 -10.77
N VAL A 9 13.06 30.24 -11.06
CA VAL A 9 13.89 29.53 -10.09
C VAL A 9 15.30 30.11 -10.07
N LYS A 10 15.96 30.06 -8.92
CA LYS A 10 17.33 30.52 -8.71
C LYS A 10 18.12 29.52 -7.86
N PRO A 11 19.47 29.58 -7.90
CA PRO A 11 20.30 28.79 -6.99
C PRO A 11 19.87 28.96 -5.53
N GLY A 12 19.71 27.84 -4.81
CA GLY A 12 19.29 27.84 -3.41
C GLY A 12 17.79 28.01 -3.16
N ASP A 13 16.95 28.11 -4.20
CA ASP A 13 15.50 28.02 -4.04
C ASP A 13 15.07 26.58 -3.69
N VAL A 14 14.01 26.47 -2.88
CA VAL A 14 13.33 25.19 -2.63
C VAL A 14 11.84 25.41 -2.78
N ILE A 15 11.23 24.72 -3.74
CA ILE A 15 9.79 24.69 -3.96
C ILE A 15 9.20 23.58 -3.09
N LEU A 16 8.04 23.83 -2.48
CA LEU A 16 7.24 22.86 -1.76
C LEU A 16 5.82 22.81 -2.35
N HIS A 17 5.25 21.61 -2.50
CA HIS A 17 3.81 21.42 -2.64
C HIS A 17 3.38 20.06 -2.07
N ASN A 18 2.10 19.93 -1.75
CA ASN A 18 1.46 18.65 -1.41
C ASN A 18 0.10 18.48 -2.08
N ASP A 19 -0.21 19.33 -3.07
CA ASP A 19 -1.51 19.30 -3.75
C ASP A 19 -1.67 18.04 -4.64
N PRO A 20 -2.61 17.13 -4.31
CA PRO A 20 -2.82 15.90 -5.07
C PRO A 20 -3.28 16.15 -6.51
N TYR A 21 -3.96 17.26 -6.79
CA TYR A 21 -4.43 17.57 -8.16
C TYR A 21 -3.33 18.11 -9.06
N ARG A 22 -2.11 18.31 -8.53
CA ARG A 22 -0.92 18.75 -9.28
C ARG A 22 0.11 17.62 -9.46
N GLY A 23 -0.36 16.37 -9.46
CA GLY A 23 0.48 15.19 -9.62
C GLY A 23 0.97 14.57 -8.32
N GLY A 24 0.50 15.03 -7.16
CA GLY A 24 0.69 14.33 -5.89
C GLY A 24 -0.21 13.08 -5.79
N VAL A 25 0.09 12.21 -4.83
CA VAL A 25 -0.70 10.98 -4.61
C VAL A 25 -1.75 11.12 -3.51
N HIS A 26 -1.47 11.90 -2.47
CA HIS A 26 -2.43 12.32 -1.45
C HIS A 26 -1.87 13.49 -0.61
N MET A 27 -2.73 14.15 0.18
CA MET A 27 -2.38 15.36 0.94
C MET A 27 -1.19 15.22 1.91
N PRO A 28 -1.01 14.09 2.62
CA PRO A 28 0.12 13.94 3.54
C PRO A 28 1.51 13.97 2.87
N GLU A 29 1.59 13.64 1.59
CA GLU A 29 2.86 13.62 0.87
C GLU A 29 3.28 15.00 0.38
N HIS A 30 4.42 15.45 0.88
CA HIS A 30 5.04 16.71 0.51
C HIS A 30 6.14 16.44 -0.50
N CYS A 31 6.16 17.20 -1.58
CA CYS A 31 7.22 17.20 -2.58
C CYS A 31 8.04 18.48 -2.44
N VAL A 32 9.34 18.34 -2.15
CA VAL A 32 10.30 19.44 -2.22
C VAL A 32 11.16 19.30 -3.46
N ILE A 33 11.38 20.41 -4.17
CA ILE A 33 12.12 20.45 -5.44
C ILE A 33 13.15 21.56 -5.37
N LYS A 34 14.39 21.26 -5.76
CA LYS A 34 15.50 22.21 -5.84
C LYS A 34 16.13 22.21 -7.25
N PRO A 35 16.34 23.39 -7.86
CA PRO A 35 17.03 23.49 -9.14
C PRO A 35 18.53 23.26 -8.99
N ILE A 36 19.17 22.66 -9.99
CA ILE A 36 20.63 22.50 -10.06
C ILE A 36 21.18 23.44 -11.13
N TYR A 37 22.13 24.29 -10.75
CA TYR A 37 22.81 25.23 -11.65
C TYR A 37 24.28 24.88 -11.84
N TYR A 38 24.76 24.82 -13.09
CA TYR A 38 26.15 24.55 -13.42
C TYR A 38 26.68 25.63 -14.36
N HIS A 39 27.79 26.29 -14.01
CA HIS A 39 28.35 27.44 -14.74
C HIS A 39 27.33 28.54 -15.08
N GLY A 40 26.37 28.79 -14.19
CA GLY A 40 25.34 29.82 -14.35
C GLY A 40 24.10 29.37 -15.14
N GLU A 41 24.07 28.14 -15.64
CA GLU A 41 22.95 27.58 -16.40
C GLU A 41 22.15 26.58 -15.56
N LEU A 42 20.83 26.57 -15.71
CA LEU A 42 19.95 25.57 -15.10
C LEU A 42 20.09 24.25 -15.86
N VAL A 43 20.58 23.21 -15.18
CA VAL A 43 20.91 21.91 -15.80
C VAL A 43 19.99 20.77 -15.36
N GLY A 44 19.17 20.97 -14.34
CA GLY A 44 18.22 19.96 -13.87
C GLY A 44 17.57 20.30 -12.53
N TYR A 45 16.92 19.31 -11.94
CA TYR A 45 16.27 19.41 -10.64
C TYR A 45 16.55 18.15 -9.82
N VAL A 46 16.57 18.30 -8.50
CA VAL A 46 16.45 17.21 -7.54
C VAL A 46 15.15 17.37 -6.78
N ALA A 47 14.50 16.24 -6.50
CA ALA A 47 13.23 16.22 -5.79
C ALA A 47 13.22 15.15 -4.71
N ASN A 48 12.47 15.40 -3.65
CA ASN A 48 12.19 14.43 -2.61
C ASN A 48 10.70 14.50 -2.26
N ILE A 49 10.07 13.34 -2.18
CA ILE A 49 8.71 13.18 -1.68
C ILE A 49 8.78 12.44 -0.36
N ALA A 50 8.07 12.96 0.65
CA ALA A 50 7.96 12.31 1.94
C ALA A 50 6.57 12.52 2.55
N HIS A 51 6.10 11.50 3.26
CA HIS A 51 4.86 11.56 4.01
C HIS A 51 5.08 12.32 5.33
N LEU A 52 4.32 13.38 5.55
CA LEU A 52 4.26 14.05 6.85
C LEU A 52 3.06 13.52 7.64
N VAL A 53 3.34 13.01 8.84
CA VAL A 53 2.35 12.37 9.72
C VAL A 53 1.21 13.30 10.13
N GLU A 54 1.41 14.62 10.08
CA GLU A 54 0.38 15.57 10.47
C GLU A 54 0.42 16.79 9.56
N ILE A 55 -0.76 17.17 9.06
CA ILE A 55 -0.92 18.20 8.03
C ILE A 55 -2.09 19.17 8.31
N GLY A 56 -2.68 19.14 9.50
CA GLY A 56 -3.73 20.07 9.89
C GLY A 56 -5.14 19.73 9.38
N GLY A 57 -5.38 18.48 9.00
CA GLY A 57 -6.72 17.99 8.60
C GLY A 57 -7.71 17.93 9.75
N MET A 58 -8.97 17.58 9.46
CA MET A 58 -10.01 17.46 10.48
C MET A 58 -9.75 16.31 11.48
N ALA A 59 -8.87 15.37 11.13
CA ALA A 59 -8.51 14.22 11.95
C ALA A 59 -7.04 14.27 12.39
N VAL A 60 -6.76 13.67 13.54
CA VAL A 60 -5.39 13.46 14.03
C VAL A 60 -4.64 12.49 13.10
N GLY A 61 -3.38 12.80 12.78
CA GLY A 61 -2.54 11.94 11.94
C GLY A 61 -2.67 12.23 10.44
N GLY A 62 -3.35 13.31 10.04
CA GLY A 62 -3.46 13.67 8.62
C GLY A 62 -4.31 12.71 7.76
N PHE A 63 -4.97 11.72 8.36
CA PHE A 63 -5.79 10.72 7.66
C PHE A 63 -7.24 10.76 8.16
N ALA A 64 -8.02 11.66 7.57
CA ALA A 64 -9.44 11.82 7.89
C ALA A 64 -10.29 10.79 7.15
N ALA A 65 -10.40 9.57 7.66
CA ALA A 65 -11.10 8.45 7.00
C ALA A 65 -12.56 8.73 6.60
N THR A 66 -13.20 9.72 7.24
CA THR A 66 -14.59 10.13 6.99
C THR A 66 -14.70 11.39 6.13
N ALA A 67 -13.60 11.89 5.56
CA ALA A 67 -13.62 13.06 4.70
C ALA A 67 -14.34 12.76 3.37
N THR A 68 -15.09 13.75 2.90
CA THR A 68 -15.83 13.74 1.63
C THR A 68 -15.23 14.73 0.63
N GLU A 69 -14.54 15.74 1.12
CA GLU A 69 -13.87 16.76 0.32
C GLU A 69 -12.44 17.02 0.78
N ILE A 70 -11.61 17.47 -0.15
CA ILE A 70 -10.17 17.65 0.05
C ILE A 70 -9.80 18.63 1.16
N TYR A 71 -10.67 19.61 1.44
CA TYR A 71 -10.43 20.63 2.47
C TYR A 71 -10.44 20.05 3.89
N GLN A 72 -11.07 18.89 4.07
CA GLN A 72 -11.08 18.17 5.34
C GLN A 72 -9.79 17.38 5.57
N GLU A 73 -9.00 17.12 4.53
CA GLU A 73 -7.81 16.27 4.61
C GLU A 73 -6.58 17.02 5.15
N GLY A 74 -6.52 18.35 5.03
CA GLY A 74 -5.48 19.17 5.66
C GLY A 74 -5.06 20.39 4.87
N LEU A 75 -3.96 20.99 5.29
CA LEU A 75 -3.34 22.15 4.66
C LEU A 75 -2.85 21.74 3.27
N ARG A 76 -3.57 22.21 2.25
CA ARG A 76 -3.19 22.03 0.85
C ARG A 76 -2.36 23.22 0.38
N LEU A 77 -1.12 22.95 0.02
CA LEU A 77 -0.16 23.91 -0.51
C LEU A 77 -0.01 23.69 -2.02
N PRO A 78 -0.34 24.68 -2.86
CA PRO A 78 0.14 24.70 -4.23
C PRO A 78 1.68 24.87 -4.22
N PRO A 79 2.34 24.85 -5.38
CA PRO A 79 3.77 25.18 -5.47
C PRO A 79 4.07 26.53 -4.84
N VAL A 80 4.75 26.51 -3.70
CA VAL A 80 5.18 27.70 -2.95
C VAL A 80 6.69 27.61 -2.67
N TRP A 81 7.31 28.76 -2.45
CA TRP A 81 8.72 28.83 -2.08
C TRP A 81 8.88 28.55 -0.59
N LEU A 82 9.43 27.41 -0.24
CA LEU A 82 9.85 27.12 1.14
C LEU A 82 11.18 27.82 1.47
N MET A 83 12.05 27.91 0.46
CA MET A 83 13.28 28.69 0.49
C MET A 83 13.42 29.55 -0.77
N ARG A 84 13.98 30.75 -0.61
CA ARG A 84 14.39 31.63 -1.71
C ARG A 84 15.86 32.00 -1.55
N GLU A 85 16.67 31.71 -2.56
CA GLU A 85 18.09 32.07 -2.65
C GLU A 85 18.85 31.67 -1.35
N GLY A 86 18.60 30.46 -0.85
CA GLY A 86 19.22 29.90 0.35
C GLY A 86 18.65 30.39 1.68
N ARG A 87 17.56 31.17 1.67
CA ARG A 87 16.92 31.72 2.88
C ARG A 87 15.50 31.20 3.04
N TYR A 88 15.07 31.02 4.29
CA TYR A 88 13.70 30.59 4.58
C TYR A 88 12.67 31.64 4.17
N ASN A 89 11.60 31.18 3.53
CA ASN A 89 10.39 31.97 3.40
C ASN A 89 9.57 31.86 4.68
N HIS A 90 9.87 32.73 5.65
CA HIS A 90 9.28 32.65 6.99
C HIS A 90 7.75 32.68 7.00
N ASP A 91 7.10 33.30 6.02
CA ASP A 91 5.65 33.38 5.95
C ASP A 91 5.03 31.99 5.68
N VAL A 92 5.61 31.25 4.74
CA VAL A 92 5.19 29.86 4.43
C VAL A 92 5.44 28.95 5.64
N TRP A 93 6.62 29.05 6.27
CA TRP A 93 6.91 28.29 7.49
C TRP A 93 5.91 28.59 8.61
N ARG A 94 5.55 29.86 8.83
CA ARG A 94 4.53 30.23 9.84
C ARG A 94 3.17 29.64 9.50
N ILE A 95 2.75 29.63 8.23
CA ILE A 95 1.48 29.01 7.80
C ILE A 95 1.49 27.51 8.12
N ILE A 96 2.53 26.78 7.71
CA ILE A 96 2.63 25.33 7.93
C ILE A 96 2.61 25.01 9.44
N MET A 97 3.52 25.63 10.19
CA MET A 97 3.69 25.31 11.61
C MET A 97 2.49 25.71 12.47
N SER A 98 1.68 26.68 12.03
CA SER A 98 0.45 27.07 12.74
C SER A 98 -0.71 26.10 12.50
N ASN A 99 -0.68 25.33 11.41
CA ASN A 99 -1.76 24.40 11.07
C ASN A 99 -1.47 22.95 11.48
N HIS A 100 -0.22 22.60 11.80
CA HIS A 100 0.14 21.24 12.17
C HIS A 100 0.00 21.04 13.68
N ARG A 101 -0.66 19.95 14.11
CA ARG A 101 -0.81 19.63 15.55
C ARG A 101 0.52 19.28 16.23
N ALA A 102 1.50 18.82 15.48
CA ALA A 102 2.81 18.43 15.99
C ALA A 102 3.96 19.10 15.22
N PRO A 103 4.06 20.45 15.28
CA PRO A 103 4.92 21.24 14.40
C PRO A 103 6.42 20.93 14.60
N ARG A 104 6.82 20.45 15.79
CA ARG A 104 8.19 20.01 16.05
C ARG A 104 8.62 18.86 15.11
N TYR A 105 7.74 17.90 14.85
CA TYR A 105 8.07 16.78 13.97
C TYR A 105 8.04 17.21 12.51
N SER A 106 7.00 17.94 12.09
CA SER A 106 6.91 18.50 10.73
C SER A 106 8.09 19.42 10.40
N TRP A 107 8.58 20.19 11.37
CA TRP A 107 9.81 20.97 11.23
C TRP A 107 11.00 20.06 10.93
N GLY A 108 11.20 19.01 11.73
CA GLY A 108 12.28 18.04 11.54
C GLY A 108 12.20 17.34 10.18
N ASP A 109 11.01 16.89 9.78
CA ASP A 109 10.79 16.19 8.52
C ASP A 109 11.11 17.09 7.33
N LEU A 110 10.57 18.32 7.28
CA LEU A 110 10.88 19.27 6.21
C LEU A 110 12.37 19.64 6.13
N HIS A 111 13.07 19.72 7.27
CA HIS A 111 14.51 19.94 7.27
C HIS A 111 15.29 18.73 6.76
N ALA A 112 14.87 17.52 7.10
CA ALA A 112 15.46 16.30 6.57
C ALA A 112 15.27 16.22 5.05
N MET A 113 14.08 16.58 4.56
CA MET A 113 13.79 16.67 3.12
C MET A 113 14.72 17.68 2.44
N ILE A 114 14.86 18.91 2.95
CA ILE A 114 15.78 19.93 2.40
C ILE A 114 17.23 19.41 2.40
N ALA A 115 17.69 18.84 3.52
CA ALA A 115 19.05 18.31 3.63
C ALA A 115 19.30 17.18 2.61
N SER A 116 18.29 16.37 2.29
CA SER A 116 18.39 15.35 1.24
C SER A 116 18.63 15.97 -0.15
N LEU A 117 17.99 17.10 -0.45
CA LEU A 117 18.20 17.83 -1.70
C LEU A 117 19.61 18.40 -1.79
N ASP A 118 20.15 18.93 -0.68
CA ASP A 118 21.51 19.46 -0.63
C ASP A 118 22.57 18.37 -0.87
N VAL A 119 22.34 17.17 -0.34
CA VAL A 119 23.20 16.01 -0.62
C VAL A 119 23.12 15.61 -2.09
N ALA A 120 21.90 15.55 -2.65
CA ALA A 120 21.69 15.21 -4.05
C ALA A 120 22.34 16.22 -5.00
N GLU A 121 22.13 17.52 -4.77
CA GLU A 121 22.75 18.61 -5.53
C GLU A 121 24.29 18.51 -5.51
N ARG A 122 24.89 18.29 -4.33
CA ARG A 122 26.35 18.09 -4.23
C ARG A 122 26.84 16.92 -5.07
N ARG A 123 26.14 15.76 -5.03
CA ARG A 123 26.51 14.59 -5.85
C ARG A 123 26.32 14.83 -7.34
N CYS A 124 25.30 15.60 -7.73
CA CYS A 124 25.13 16.03 -9.11
C CYS A 124 26.29 16.92 -9.57
N HIS A 125 26.75 17.87 -8.73
CA HIS A 125 27.93 18.68 -9.04
C HIS A 125 29.19 17.83 -9.21
N GLU A 126 29.45 16.87 -8.32
CA GLU A 126 30.59 15.96 -8.44
C GLU A 126 30.58 15.21 -9.79
N LEU A 127 29.41 14.77 -10.28
CA LEU A 127 29.29 14.15 -11.60
C LEU A 127 29.51 15.16 -12.74
N LEU A 128 28.90 16.35 -12.63
CA LEU A 128 29.03 17.42 -13.63
C LEU A 128 30.48 17.88 -13.76
N ASP A 129 31.23 17.98 -12.67
CA ASP A 129 32.64 18.37 -12.68
C ASP A 129 33.55 17.35 -13.38
N VAL A 130 33.21 16.06 -13.31
CA VAL A 130 33.99 14.99 -13.94
C VAL A 130 33.65 14.83 -15.42
N TYR A 131 32.36 14.83 -15.78
CA TYR A 131 31.91 14.47 -17.12
C TYR A 131 31.45 15.66 -17.97
N GLY A 132 31.10 16.78 -17.35
CA GLY A 132 30.47 17.93 -17.99
C GLY A 132 28.99 17.68 -18.34
N PHE A 133 28.23 18.77 -18.44
CA PHE A 133 26.78 18.70 -18.67
C PHE A 133 26.39 18.06 -20.01
N ALA A 134 27.11 18.38 -21.09
CA ALA A 134 26.81 17.85 -22.41
C ALA A 134 26.88 16.31 -22.46
N GLN A 135 27.90 15.73 -21.83
CA GLN A 135 28.06 14.28 -21.76
C GLN A 135 27.01 13.63 -20.86
N ILE A 136 26.73 14.22 -19.69
CA ILE A 136 25.67 13.72 -18.79
C ILE A 136 24.33 13.68 -19.51
N ARG A 137 23.97 14.74 -20.25
CA ARG A 137 22.71 14.78 -20.99
C ARG A 137 22.60 13.64 -22.01
N VAL A 138 23.67 13.39 -22.78
CA VAL A 138 23.72 12.27 -23.73
C VAL A 138 23.57 10.92 -23.01
N ILE A 139 24.26 10.74 -21.88
CA ILE A 139 24.16 9.52 -21.09
C ILE A 139 22.73 9.34 -20.53
N SER A 140 22.11 10.41 -20.03
CA SER A 140 20.74 10.39 -19.54
C SER A 140 19.77 9.95 -20.63
N ASP A 141 19.84 10.53 -21.83
CA ASP A 141 19.00 10.14 -22.96
C ASP A 141 19.20 8.65 -23.32
N GLN A 142 20.45 8.19 -23.38
CA GLN A 142 20.76 6.77 -23.64
C GLN A 142 20.24 5.82 -22.56
N LEU A 143 20.28 6.23 -21.29
CA LEU A 143 19.75 5.45 -20.16
C LEU A 143 18.24 5.34 -20.21
N LEU A 144 17.53 6.40 -20.62
CA LEU A 144 16.09 6.37 -20.83
C LEU A 144 15.75 5.42 -21.99
N ASP A 145 16.44 5.55 -23.13
CA ASP A 145 16.20 4.69 -24.29
C ASP A 145 16.55 3.22 -23.99
N TYR A 146 17.57 2.97 -23.16
CA TYR A 146 17.92 1.63 -22.71
C TYR A 146 16.84 1.00 -21.83
N ALA A 147 16.34 1.76 -20.84
CA ALA A 147 15.26 1.32 -19.98
C ALA A 147 13.97 1.03 -20.78
N GLU A 148 13.65 1.88 -21.76
CA GLU A 148 12.53 1.64 -22.68
C GLU A 148 12.70 0.33 -23.45
N ARG A 149 13.86 0.13 -24.09
CA ARG A 149 14.13 -1.10 -24.87
C ARG A 149 13.98 -2.36 -24.02
N TRP A 150 14.47 -2.32 -22.78
CA TRP A 150 14.38 -3.46 -21.87
C TRP A 150 12.93 -3.68 -21.43
N MET A 151 12.22 -2.65 -20.98
CA MET A 151 10.82 -2.81 -20.57
C MET A 151 9.94 -3.33 -21.72
N ARG A 152 10.17 -2.85 -22.96
CA ARG A 152 9.49 -3.41 -24.15
C ARG A 152 9.78 -4.90 -24.36
N ALA A 153 10.99 -5.36 -24.04
CA ALA A 153 11.36 -6.78 -24.11
C ALA A 153 10.64 -7.61 -23.03
N GLU A 154 10.51 -7.08 -21.81
CA GLU A 154 9.72 -7.71 -20.75
C GLU A 154 8.25 -7.82 -21.17
N ILE A 155 7.65 -6.73 -21.68
CA ILE A 155 6.24 -6.72 -22.11
C ILE A 155 6.00 -7.71 -23.26
N ARG A 156 6.96 -7.92 -24.18
CA ARG A 156 6.87 -8.96 -25.22
C ARG A 156 6.82 -10.39 -24.66
N GLY A 157 7.19 -10.59 -23.40
CA GLY A 157 7.00 -11.85 -22.69
C GLY A 157 5.53 -12.13 -22.34
N ILE A 158 4.64 -11.15 -22.48
CA ILE A 158 3.19 -11.32 -22.34
C ILE A 158 2.61 -11.55 -23.74
N PRO A 159 1.80 -12.60 -23.96
CA PRO A 159 1.14 -12.79 -25.24
C PRO A 159 0.32 -11.56 -25.64
N ASP A 160 0.32 -11.23 -26.94
CA ASP A 160 -0.54 -10.17 -27.46
C ASP A 160 -2.01 -10.56 -27.22
N GLY A 161 -2.73 -9.74 -26.46
CA GLY A 161 -4.12 -9.99 -26.11
C GLY A 161 -4.82 -8.80 -25.47
N GLU A 162 -6.08 -9.00 -25.12
CA GLU A 162 -6.84 -8.09 -24.26
C GLU A 162 -7.27 -8.90 -23.03
N TYR A 163 -6.94 -8.39 -21.85
CA TYR A 163 -7.18 -9.07 -20.59
C TYR A 163 -7.94 -8.15 -19.66
N SER A 164 -9.13 -8.57 -19.23
CA SER A 164 -9.97 -7.75 -18.36
C SER A 164 -10.05 -8.34 -16.96
N PHE A 165 -10.01 -7.47 -15.96
CA PHE A 165 -10.23 -7.85 -14.57
C PHE A 165 -10.88 -6.68 -13.81
N ALA A 166 -11.61 -7.00 -12.76
CA ALA A 166 -12.26 -6.00 -11.93
C ALA A 166 -12.24 -6.42 -10.46
N ASP A 167 -12.12 -5.42 -9.60
CA ASP A 167 -12.29 -5.53 -8.14
C ASP A 167 -12.93 -4.20 -7.68
N HIS A 168 -13.31 -4.13 -6.42
CA HIS A 168 -14.08 -3.03 -5.87
C HIS A 168 -13.52 -2.58 -4.52
N MET A 169 -13.85 -1.37 -4.11
CA MET A 169 -13.63 -0.92 -2.74
C MET A 169 -14.90 -1.15 -1.91
N GLU A 170 -14.75 -1.39 -0.60
CA GLU A 170 -15.91 -1.36 0.28
C GLU A 170 -16.44 0.08 0.36
N ASP A 171 -17.66 0.30 0.82
CA ASP A 171 -18.17 1.67 0.99
C ASP A 171 -18.00 2.19 2.43
N ALA A 172 -18.30 3.47 2.64
CA ALA A 172 -18.15 4.11 3.96
C ALA A 172 -19.11 3.60 5.05
N LEU A 173 -19.95 2.59 4.77
CA LEU A 173 -20.89 1.96 5.70
C LEU A 173 -20.63 0.45 5.85
N ASP A 174 -19.49 -0.04 5.34
CA ASP A 174 -19.11 -1.45 5.30
C ASP A 174 -20.07 -2.30 4.43
N ARG A 175 -20.60 -1.75 3.32
CA ARG A 175 -21.36 -2.53 2.34
C ARG A 175 -20.40 -3.19 1.33
N PRO A 176 -20.66 -4.46 0.95
CA PRO A 176 -19.68 -5.30 0.24
C PRO A 176 -19.34 -4.85 -1.18
N VAL A 177 -20.21 -4.10 -1.87
CA VAL A 177 -20.01 -3.80 -3.30
C VAL A 177 -20.39 -2.37 -3.62
N ARG A 178 -19.38 -1.51 -3.76
CA ARG A 178 -19.46 -0.20 -4.42
C ARG A 178 -18.13 0.12 -5.10
N ASP A 179 -18.10 1.17 -5.90
CA ASP A 179 -16.85 1.80 -6.33
C ASP A 179 -15.92 0.83 -7.08
N TRP A 180 -16.44 0.25 -8.16
CA TRP A 180 -15.73 -0.71 -8.98
C TRP A 180 -14.60 -0.05 -9.78
N LEU A 181 -13.45 -0.71 -9.75
CA LEU A 181 -12.32 -0.45 -10.63
C LEU A 181 -12.31 -1.54 -11.70
N ARG A 182 -12.39 -1.14 -12.97
CA ARG A 182 -12.49 -2.07 -14.10
C ARG A 182 -11.37 -1.79 -15.08
N LEU A 183 -10.49 -2.77 -15.27
CA LEU A 183 -9.34 -2.69 -16.16
C LEU A 183 -9.59 -3.53 -17.42
N THR A 184 -9.24 -2.96 -18.56
CA THR A 184 -8.87 -3.71 -19.76
C THR A 184 -7.39 -3.45 -20.06
N LEU A 185 -6.60 -4.51 -20.06
CA LEU A 185 -5.17 -4.48 -20.34
C LEU A 185 -4.94 -4.94 -21.79
N VAL A 186 -4.47 -4.05 -22.64
CA VAL A 186 -4.17 -4.34 -24.06
C VAL A 186 -2.66 -4.45 -24.23
N VAL A 187 -2.19 -5.62 -24.66
CA VAL A 187 -0.76 -5.86 -24.93
C VAL A 187 -0.55 -6.06 -26.42
N ARG A 188 0.32 -5.25 -27.04
CA ARG A 188 0.66 -5.34 -28.46
C ARG A 188 2.12 -4.99 -28.67
N ASP A 189 2.91 -5.92 -29.23
CA ASP A 189 4.30 -5.70 -29.67
C ASP A 189 5.16 -4.90 -28.66
N GLY A 190 5.24 -5.39 -27.43
CA GLY A 190 6.03 -4.74 -26.37
C GLY A 190 5.48 -3.40 -25.87
N SER A 191 4.23 -3.08 -26.18
CA SER A 191 3.49 -1.94 -25.63
C SER A 191 2.30 -2.44 -24.81
N LEU A 192 1.97 -1.72 -23.75
CA LEU A 192 0.91 -2.06 -22.81
C LEU A 192 0.00 -0.84 -22.60
N VAL A 193 -1.31 -1.02 -22.73
CA VAL A 193 -2.32 -0.01 -22.41
C VAL A 193 -3.19 -0.52 -21.27
N ALA A 194 -3.19 0.19 -20.15
CA ALA A 194 -4.08 -0.05 -19.01
C ALA A 194 -5.25 0.91 -19.07
N ASP A 195 -6.41 0.43 -19.54
CA ASP A 195 -7.62 1.23 -19.72
C ASP A 195 -8.61 1.04 -18.56
N TRP A 196 -8.84 2.12 -17.82
CA TRP A 196 -9.75 2.19 -16.68
C TRP A 196 -11.08 2.88 -17.00
N THR A 197 -11.38 3.14 -18.28
CA THR A 197 -12.55 3.93 -18.71
C THR A 197 -13.88 3.38 -18.20
N ALA A 198 -13.97 2.07 -17.96
CA ALA A 198 -15.16 1.42 -17.43
C ALA A 198 -15.31 1.50 -15.90
N SER A 199 -14.40 2.17 -15.18
CA SER A 199 -14.47 2.32 -13.72
C SER A 199 -15.61 3.24 -13.28
N ASP A 200 -16.08 3.06 -12.05
CA ASP A 200 -17.18 3.85 -11.50
C ASP A 200 -16.78 5.35 -11.34
N PRO A 201 -17.76 6.27 -11.31
CA PRO A 201 -17.52 7.68 -10.97
C PRO A 201 -16.79 7.83 -9.63
N GLN A 202 -16.13 8.98 -9.43
CA GLN A 202 -15.44 9.26 -8.17
C GLN A 202 -16.40 9.11 -6.98
N ALA A 203 -15.94 8.42 -5.95
CA ALA A 203 -16.69 8.12 -4.76
C ALA A 203 -16.83 9.36 -3.86
N PRO A 204 -17.93 9.48 -3.09
CA PRO A 204 -18.15 10.60 -2.17
C PRO A 204 -17.35 10.45 -0.85
N HIS A 205 -16.12 9.94 -0.91
CA HIS A 205 -15.26 9.67 0.24
C HIS A 205 -13.79 9.48 -0.15
N VAL A 206 -12.90 9.31 0.85
CA VAL A 206 -11.43 9.31 0.73
C VAL A 206 -10.75 8.28 -0.18
N LEU A 207 -11.44 7.25 -0.66
CA LEU A 207 -10.83 6.15 -1.42
C LEU A 207 -10.51 6.46 -2.90
N ASN A 208 -10.72 7.69 -3.36
CA ASN A 208 -10.39 8.01 -4.75
C ASN A 208 -8.87 8.07 -4.97
N CYS A 209 -8.44 7.59 -6.12
CA CYS A 209 -7.08 7.78 -6.62
C CYS A 209 -6.95 9.14 -7.32
N THR A 210 -5.81 9.80 -7.16
CA THR A 210 -5.33 10.72 -8.19
C THR A 210 -4.87 9.92 -9.40
N TYR A 211 -4.74 10.56 -10.57
CA TYR A 211 -4.11 9.92 -11.72
C TYR A 211 -2.74 9.33 -11.38
N GLY A 212 -1.95 10.04 -10.56
CA GLY A 212 -0.62 9.60 -10.11
C GLY A 212 -0.68 8.29 -9.34
N VAL A 213 -1.68 8.09 -8.48
CA VAL A 213 -1.89 6.82 -7.76
C VAL A 213 -2.21 5.68 -8.74
N THR A 214 -3.16 5.89 -9.66
CA THR A 214 -3.55 4.85 -10.63
C THR A 214 -2.39 4.47 -11.53
N ALA A 215 -1.66 5.46 -12.06
CA ALA A 215 -0.50 5.22 -12.89
C ALA A 215 0.60 4.48 -12.10
N SER A 216 0.88 4.91 -10.88
CA SER A 216 1.86 4.25 -10.00
C SER A 216 1.48 2.81 -9.67
N GLY A 217 0.19 2.52 -9.45
CA GLY A 217 -0.30 1.15 -9.24
C GLY A 217 -0.08 0.26 -10.46
N VAL A 218 -0.34 0.78 -11.66
CA VAL A 218 -0.07 0.06 -12.93
C VAL A 218 1.42 -0.15 -13.12
N TYR A 219 2.24 0.89 -13.00
CA TYR A 219 3.69 0.77 -13.13
C TYR A 219 4.23 -0.24 -12.12
N ASN A 220 3.83 -0.14 -10.86
CA ASN A 220 4.30 -1.06 -9.84
C ASN A 220 3.97 -2.52 -10.17
N ALA A 221 2.77 -2.79 -10.69
CA ALA A 221 2.41 -4.14 -11.11
C ALA A 221 3.28 -4.64 -12.27
N VAL A 222 3.56 -3.80 -13.26
CA VAL A 222 4.45 -4.15 -14.38
C VAL A 222 5.89 -4.38 -13.91
N PHE A 223 6.40 -3.60 -12.96
CA PHE A 223 7.75 -3.82 -12.40
C PHE A 223 7.86 -5.08 -11.55
N HIS A 224 6.78 -5.51 -10.89
CA HIS A 224 6.75 -6.82 -10.21
C HIS A 224 6.76 -7.99 -11.19
N PHE A 225 6.32 -7.76 -12.41
CA PHE A 225 6.44 -8.73 -13.50
C PHE A 225 7.84 -8.71 -14.13
N ALA A 226 8.40 -7.52 -14.38
CA ALA A 226 9.68 -7.33 -15.07
C ALA A 226 10.91 -7.84 -14.29
N ASP A 227 12.04 -8.01 -14.98
CA ASP A 227 13.32 -8.28 -14.34
C ASP A 227 13.70 -7.17 -13.35
N ASN A 228 14.15 -7.55 -12.14
CA ASN A 228 14.52 -6.62 -11.06
C ASN A 228 15.65 -5.63 -11.44
N ASN A 229 16.40 -5.91 -12.51
CA ASN A 229 17.48 -5.05 -12.99
C ASN A 229 17.04 -4.03 -14.04
N VAL A 230 15.78 -4.05 -14.48
CA VAL A 230 15.26 -3.01 -15.37
C VAL A 230 15.45 -1.64 -14.70
N PRO A 231 16.13 -0.68 -15.36
CA PRO A 231 16.35 0.64 -14.75
C PRO A 231 15.02 1.36 -14.47
N HIS A 232 14.83 1.75 -13.21
CA HIS A 232 13.67 2.52 -12.76
C HIS A 232 13.82 4.00 -13.14
N ASN A 233 13.46 4.35 -14.37
CA ASN A 233 13.44 5.72 -14.86
C ASN A 233 12.30 5.92 -15.87
N ASP A 234 12.09 7.17 -16.30
CA ASP A 234 10.99 7.56 -17.20
C ASP A 234 10.96 6.78 -18.52
N GLY A 235 12.11 6.30 -18.99
CA GLY A 235 12.21 5.45 -20.17
C GLY A 235 11.44 4.14 -20.04
N ALA A 236 11.48 3.50 -18.86
CA ALA A 236 10.74 2.28 -18.60
C ALA A 236 9.21 2.48 -18.55
N TYR A 237 8.73 3.71 -18.36
CA TYR A 237 7.30 4.01 -18.39
C TYR A 237 6.77 4.30 -19.80
N ARG A 238 7.63 4.70 -20.75
CA ARG A 238 7.26 5.03 -22.14
C ARG A 238 6.43 3.96 -22.89
N PRO A 239 6.65 2.64 -22.73
CA PRO A 239 5.82 1.64 -23.42
C PRO A 239 4.48 1.36 -22.72
N ILE A 240 4.20 2.04 -21.60
CA ILE A 240 3.02 1.81 -20.77
C ILE A 240 2.11 3.04 -20.82
N THR A 241 0.94 2.90 -21.43
CA THR A 241 -0.08 3.95 -21.46
C THR A 241 -1.14 3.67 -20.39
N VAL A 242 -1.45 4.66 -19.56
CA VAL A 242 -2.52 4.56 -18.55
C VAL A 242 -3.66 5.51 -18.91
N ILE A 243 -4.85 4.95 -19.18
CA ILE A 243 -6.07 5.70 -19.47
C ILE A 243 -6.96 5.65 -18.23
N ALA A 244 -7.13 6.79 -17.57
CA ALA A 244 -8.02 6.94 -16.41
C ALA A 244 -8.82 8.24 -16.55
N PRO A 245 -10.09 8.20 -16.99
CA PRO A 245 -10.87 9.40 -17.24
C PRO A 245 -11.05 10.26 -15.97
N PRO A 246 -10.87 11.59 -16.04
CA PRO A 246 -11.12 12.47 -14.90
C PRO A 246 -12.56 12.35 -14.38
N GLY A 247 -12.74 12.40 -13.06
CA GLY A 247 -14.05 12.26 -12.40
C GLY A 247 -14.47 10.83 -12.11
N THR A 248 -13.55 9.87 -12.27
CA THR A 248 -13.73 8.47 -11.88
C THR A 248 -12.99 8.16 -10.58
N ILE A 249 -13.25 7.01 -9.97
CA ILE A 249 -12.51 6.57 -8.77
C ILE A 249 -10.99 6.42 -9.04
N THR A 250 -10.60 6.18 -10.29
CA THR A 250 -9.20 6.05 -10.70
C THR A 250 -8.55 7.38 -11.08
N ASN A 251 -9.31 8.48 -11.14
CA ASN A 251 -8.77 9.82 -11.41
C ASN A 251 -9.72 10.90 -10.87
N VAL A 252 -9.60 11.16 -9.58
CA VAL A 252 -10.41 12.14 -8.86
C VAL A 252 -10.18 13.56 -9.37
N VAL A 253 -11.25 14.34 -9.47
CA VAL A 253 -11.17 15.79 -9.69
C VAL A 253 -11.55 16.56 -8.44
N HIS A 254 -11.03 17.79 -8.36
CA HIS A 254 -11.38 18.74 -7.29
C HIS A 254 -12.90 18.96 -7.22
N PRO A 255 -13.52 18.98 -6.01
CA PRO A 255 -12.92 18.95 -4.67
C PRO A 255 -12.90 17.56 -3.98
N GLY A 256 -12.93 16.46 -4.73
CA GLY A 256 -13.06 15.10 -4.16
C GLY A 256 -11.93 14.69 -3.22
N ALA A 257 -12.27 14.07 -2.09
CA ALA A 257 -11.33 13.49 -1.13
C ALA A 257 -10.54 12.31 -1.75
N CYS A 258 -9.29 12.13 -1.32
CA CYS A 258 -8.34 11.18 -1.92
C CYS A 258 -7.28 10.62 -0.97
N VAL A 259 -7.31 10.92 0.33
CA VAL A 259 -6.22 10.53 1.25
C VAL A 259 -5.97 9.01 1.28
N GLY A 260 -7.02 8.22 1.10
CA GLY A 260 -6.96 6.75 1.06
C GLY A 260 -6.58 6.15 -0.28
N GLY A 261 -6.48 6.95 -1.35
CA GLY A 261 -6.14 6.46 -2.68
C GLY A 261 -4.81 5.71 -2.68
N ASN A 262 -3.76 6.30 -2.09
CA ASN A 262 -2.41 5.72 -2.08
C ASN A 262 -2.27 4.45 -1.22
N THR A 263 -3.04 4.32 -0.14
CA THR A 263 -2.85 3.24 0.87
C THR A 263 -3.86 2.09 0.73
N GLU A 264 -5.03 2.36 0.14
CA GLU A 264 -6.12 1.38 0.01
C GLU A 264 -6.41 1.05 -1.45
N THR A 265 -6.49 2.07 -2.31
CA THR A 265 -6.91 1.86 -3.71
C THR A 265 -5.73 1.54 -4.62
N HIS A 266 -4.53 2.05 -4.37
CA HIS A 266 -3.29 1.63 -5.06
C HIS A 266 -3.06 0.11 -5.03
N PRO A 267 -3.06 -0.58 -3.87
CA PRO A 267 -2.88 -2.04 -3.86
C PRO A 267 -4.04 -2.76 -4.56
N ARG A 268 -5.24 -2.15 -4.64
CA ARG A 268 -6.36 -2.66 -5.44
C ARG A 268 -6.05 -2.58 -6.94
N VAL A 269 -5.59 -1.42 -7.42
CA VAL A 269 -5.14 -1.22 -8.81
C VAL A 269 -4.05 -2.23 -9.16
N TRP A 270 -3.03 -2.37 -8.31
CA TRP A 270 -1.97 -3.37 -8.49
C TRP A 270 -2.55 -4.80 -8.61
N GLY A 271 -3.46 -5.17 -7.70
CA GLY A 271 -4.07 -6.50 -7.69
C GLY A 271 -4.90 -6.79 -8.94
N ILE A 272 -5.63 -5.79 -9.44
CA ILE A 272 -6.42 -5.91 -10.67
C ILE A 272 -5.52 -6.12 -11.89
N VAL A 273 -4.38 -5.43 -11.98
CA VAL A 273 -3.40 -5.66 -13.05
C VAL A 273 -2.84 -7.08 -12.97
N MET A 274 -2.51 -7.57 -11.76
CA MET A 274 -2.09 -8.96 -11.56
C MET A 274 -3.17 -9.97 -11.96
N GLY A 275 -4.44 -9.72 -11.62
CA GLY A 275 -5.57 -10.56 -12.01
C GLY A 275 -5.82 -10.58 -13.52
N ALA A 276 -5.57 -9.47 -14.22
CA ALA A 276 -5.59 -9.42 -15.68
C ALA A 276 -4.43 -10.23 -16.28
N LEU A 277 -3.20 -10.01 -15.79
CA LEU A 277 -2.00 -10.73 -16.25
C LEU A 277 -2.04 -12.24 -15.94
N ALA A 278 -2.77 -12.67 -14.90
CA ALA A 278 -2.99 -14.07 -14.59
C ALA A 278 -3.62 -14.85 -15.76
N GLN A 279 -4.38 -14.18 -16.63
CA GLN A 279 -4.96 -14.80 -17.82
C GLN A 279 -3.95 -15.01 -18.95
N ALA A 280 -2.76 -14.43 -18.86
CA ALA A 280 -1.75 -14.44 -19.92
C ALA A 280 -0.46 -15.17 -19.51
N VAL A 281 0.00 -14.90 -18.29
CA VAL A 281 1.30 -15.35 -17.74
C VAL A 281 1.11 -15.85 -16.29
N PRO A 282 0.32 -16.92 -16.09
CA PRO A 282 -0.06 -17.40 -14.75
C PRO A 282 1.14 -17.74 -13.85
N GLU A 283 2.29 -18.05 -14.43
CA GLU A 283 3.54 -18.39 -13.75
C GLU A 283 4.36 -17.19 -13.25
N ARG A 284 3.97 -15.95 -13.61
CA ARG A 284 4.68 -14.71 -13.24
C ARG A 284 3.87 -13.80 -12.31
N VAL A 285 2.72 -14.27 -11.82
CA VAL A 285 1.81 -13.47 -10.99
C VAL A 285 1.47 -14.16 -9.68
N SER A 286 0.93 -13.38 -8.74
CA SER A 286 0.38 -13.89 -7.48
C SER A 286 -1.14 -13.71 -7.43
N ALA A 287 -1.78 -14.44 -6.51
CA ALA A 287 -3.13 -14.11 -6.05
C ALA A 287 -3.16 -12.74 -5.33
N ALA A 288 -4.34 -12.30 -4.88
CA ALA A 288 -4.49 -11.01 -4.20
C ALA A 288 -3.61 -10.92 -2.95
N THR A 289 -3.03 -9.74 -2.72
CA THR A 289 -2.56 -9.38 -1.38
C THR A 289 -3.75 -9.03 -0.49
N GLY A 290 -3.50 -8.87 0.80
CA GLY A 290 -4.49 -8.39 1.76
C GLY A 290 -5.13 -7.04 1.40
N GLY A 291 -4.57 -6.25 0.48
CA GLY A 291 -5.29 -5.18 -0.23
C GLY A 291 -5.70 -3.96 0.59
N THR A 292 -5.10 -3.74 1.75
CA THR A 292 -5.30 -2.58 2.63
C THR A 292 -4.02 -2.33 3.44
N SER A 293 -3.71 -1.09 3.79
CA SER A 293 -2.62 -0.78 4.73
C SER A 293 -3.03 -0.95 6.18
N CYS A 294 -4.32 -1.14 6.47
CA CYS A 294 -4.86 -1.16 7.83
C CYS A 294 -4.38 0.07 8.64
N ASN A 295 -4.59 1.27 8.09
CA ASN A 295 -4.06 2.49 8.71
C ASN A 295 -4.72 2.72 10.07
N PHE A 296 -3.89 2.87 11.10
CA PHE A 296 -4.27 3.17 12.46
C PHE A 296 -3.49 4.40 12.93
N LEU A 297 -4.19 5.51 13.11
CA LEU A 297 -3.58 6.79 13.45
C LEU A 297 -4.05 7.25 14.79
N PHE A 298 -3.17 7.87 15.54
CA PHE A 298 -3.52 8.35 16.87
C PHE A 298 -2.65 9.51 17.30
N GLY A 299 -3.14 10.25 18.28
CA GLY A 299 -2.39 11.28 18.95
C GLY A 299 -3.01 11.66 20.28
N GLY A 300 -2.26 12.45 21.03
CA GLY A 300 -2.63 12.85 22.38
C GLY A 300 -1.47 13.55 23.08
N THR A 301 -1.61 13.74 24.38
CA THR A 301 -0.54 14.29 25.21
C THR A 301 0.13 13.18 25.99
N HIS A 302 1.44 13.03 25.84
CA HIS A 302 2.18 11.96 26.47
C HIS A 302 2.21 12.16 28.00
N PRO A 303 1.76 11.17 28.81
CA PRO A 303 1.53 11.36 30.25
C PRO A 303 2.81 11.70 31.03
N HIS A 304 3.97 11.18 30.61
CA HIS A 304 5.24 11.43 31.30
C HIS A 304 5.97 12.71 30.85
N THR A 305 5.76 13.17 29.61
CA THR A 305 6.54 14.29 29.05
C THR A 305 5.72 15.56 28.87
N GLY A 306 4.39 15.47 28.95
CA GLY A 306 3.47 16.58 28.71
C GLY A 306 3.45 17.06 27.25
N ARG A 307 4.14 16.37 26.34
CA ARG A 307 4.26 16.78 24.93
C ARG A 307 3.16 16.14 24.09
N TYR A 308 2.62 16.92 23.15
CA TYR A 308 1.72 16.38 22.13
C TYR A 308 2.48 15.46 21.18
N TYR A 309 1.89 14.31 20.86
CA TYR A 309 2.41 13.36 19.89
C TYR A 309 1.32 12.98 18.90
N VAL A 310 1.76 12.60 17.71
CA VAL A 310 0.95 12.01 16.65
C VAL A 310 1.76 10.87 16.06
N HIS A 311 1.08 9.81 15.65
CA HIS A 311 1.68 8.70 14.96
C HIS A 311 0.78 8.19 13.85
N TYR A 312 1.41 7.89 12.72
CA TYR A 312 0.82 7.13 11.63
C TYR A 312 1.35 5.70 11.72
N HIS A 313 0.49 4.78 12.14
CA HIS A 313 0.78 3.35 12.15
C HIS A 313 -0.01 2.64 11.06
N PHE A 314 0.55 1.58 10.52
CA PHE A 314 -0.08 0.70 9.53
C PHE A 314 0.41 -0.73 9.77
N GLU A 315 -0.34 -1.73 9.29
CA GLU A 315 0.02 -3.14 9.46
C GLU A 315 0.52 -3.76 8.16
N GLY A 316 1.41 -4.75 8.29
CA GLY A 316 1.69 -5.68 7.21
C GLY A 316 0.51 -6.63 7.00
N VAL A 317 0.34 -7.12 5.78
CA VAL A 317 -0.73 -8.04 5.38
C VAL A 317 -0.15 -9.32 4.80
N GLY A 318 -0.99 -10.32 4.56
CA GLY A 318 -0.61 -11.46 3.76
C GLY A 318 -0.53 -11.13 2.26
N TRP A 319 0.54 -11.57 1.58
CA TRP A 319 0.64 -11.50 0.12
C TRP A 319 0.05 -12.75 -0.53
N GLY A 320 -0.34 -12.68 -1.81
CA GLY A 320 -0.91 -13.84 -2.49
C GLY A 320 0.08 -14.98 -2.72
N GLY A 321 -0.42 -16.21 -2.71
CA GLY A 321 0.32 -17.38 -3.19
C GLY A 321 0.70 -17.23 -4.67
N ARG A 322 1.77 -17.91 -5.08
CA ARG A 322 2.31 -17.92 -6.44
C ARG A 322 2.30 -19.35 -7.01
N CYS A 323 2.67 -19.51 -8.28
CA CYS A 323 2.74 -20.82 -8.90
C CYS A 323 3.80 -21.75 -8.30
N ASP A 324 4.78 -21.19 -7.59
CA ASP A 324 5.99 -21.87 -7.13
C ASP A 324 6.28 -21.70 -5.62
N ALA A 325 5.49 -20.89 -4.92
CA ALA A 325 5.74 -20.59 -3.51
C ALA A 325 4.52 -19.96 -2.81
N ASP A 326 4.45 -20.15 -1.51
CA ASP A 326 3.50 -19.47 -0.63
C ASP A 326 3.70 -17.94 -0.63
N GLY A 327 2.63 -17.24 -0.26
CA GLY A 327 2.66 -15.80 -0.06
C GLY A 327 3.43 -15.39 1.19
N ASN A 328 4.07 -14.21 1.13
CA ASN A 328 4.77 -13.64 2.29
C ASN A 328 3.78 -13.19 3.36
N SER A 329 4.02 -13.57 4.61
CA SER A 329 3.19 -13.20 5.76
C SER A 329 3.60 -11.84 6.34
N ASN A 330 2.62 -11.06 6.79
CA ASN A 330 2.81 -9.77 7.48
C ASN A 330 3.79 -8.81 6.75
N GLN A 331 3.62 -8.70 5.43
CA GLN A 331 4.42 -7.85 4.57
C GLN A 331 3.63 -6.58 4.21
N VAL A 332 4.30 -5.43 4.15
CA VAL A 332 3.68 -4.18 3.69
C VAL A 332 3.06 -4.40 2.30
N ILE A 333 1.89 -3.81 2.04
CA ILE A 333 1.26 -3.87 0.72
C ILE A 333 2.22 -3.36 -0.38
N PRO A 334 2.04 -3.77 -1.65
CA PRO A 334 2.91 -3.38 -2.75
C PRO A 334 2.68 -1.92 -3.18
N ASN A 335 3.00 -0.99 -2.28
CA ASN A 335 3.15 0.45 -2.51
C ASN A 335 4.37 1.04 -1.76
N GLY A 336 5.09 0.23 -0.97
CA GLY A 336 6.25 0.67 -0.20
C GLY A 336 7.06 -0.49 0.39
N ASN A 337 8.15 -0.17 1.09
CA ASN A 337 9.03 -1.12 1.76
C ASN A 337 9.42 -0.58 3.15
N CYS A 338 8.50 -0.72 4.10
CA CYS A 338 8.69 -0.20 5.46
C CYS A 338 8.88 -1.35 6.46
N PRO A 339 9.91 -1.30 7.32
CA PRO A 339 10.06 -2.26 8.40
C PRO A 339 8.98 -2.06 9.46
N SER A 340 8.64 -3.13 10.19
CA SER A 340 7.78 -3.02 11.37
C SER A 340 8.49 -2.23 12.48
N THR A 341 7.72 -1.46 13.25
CA THR A 341 8.26 -0.76 14.42
C THR A 341 8.45 -1.76 15.57
N PRO A 342 9.65 -1.86 16.18
CA PRO A 342 9.86 -2.74 17.33
C PRO A 342 8.94 -2.36 18.50
N VAL A 343 8.41 -3.37 19.19
CA VAL A 343 7.47 -3.20 20.33
C VAL A 343 8.04 -2.25 21.37
N GLU A 344 9.28 -2.46 21.79
CA GLU A 344 9.95 -1.64 22.81
C GLU A 344 10.06 -0.16 22.40
N ILE A 345 10.30 0.11 21.12
CA ILE A 345 10.37 1.48 20.59
C ILE A 345 8.98 2.11 20.57
N PHE A 346 7.96 1.34 20.22
CA PHE A 346 6.58 1.82 20.20
C PHE A 346 6.09 2.18 21.61
N GLU A 347 6.24 1.28 22.58
CA GLU A 347 5.82 1.50 23.98
C GLU A 347 6.60 2.63 24.67
N THR A 348 7.85 2.85 24.28
CA THR A 348 8.66 3.97 24.80
C THR A 348 8.17 5.33 24.27
N ARG A 349 7.67 5.37 23.04
CA ARG A 349 7.27 6.61 22.36
C ARG A 349 5.81 6.96 22.56
N TYR A 350 4.96 5.94 22.70
CA TYR A 350 3.51 6.08 22.71
C TYR A 350 2.92 5.36 23.90
N PRO A 351 1.89 5.92 24.57
CA PRO A 351 1.32 5.37 25.79
C PRO A 351 0.35 4.21 25.50
N PHE A 352 0.91 3.16 24.91
CA PHE A 352 0.30 1.85 24.69
C PHE A 352 1.15 0.77 25.35
N VAL A 353 0.51 -0.35 25.69
CA VAL A 353 1.19 -1.60 26.05
C VAL A 353 0.68 -2.71 25.14
N PHE A 354 1.59 -3.47 24.54
CA PHE A 354 1.26 -4.63 23.73
C PHE A 354 0.85 -5.79 24.65
N LYS A 355 -0.33 -6.33 24.41
CA LYS A 355 -0.81 -7.55 25.07
C LYS A 355 -0.47 -8.79 24.24
N SER A 356 -0.43 -8.65 22.92
CA SER A 356 0.02 -9.68 21.98
C SER A 356 0.40 -9.05 20.64
N TYR A 357 1.32 -9.70 19.94
CA TYR A 357 1.59 -9.48 18.51
C TYR A 357 1.98 -10.81 17.87
N ARG A 358 1.18 -11.29 16.92
CA ARG A 358 1.34 -12.63 16.33
C ARG A 358 0.86 -12.68 14.88
N LEU A 359 1.27 -13.70 14.14
CA LEU A 359 0.60 -14.07 12.90
C LEU A 359 -0.81 -14.61 13.21
N ARG A 360 -1.77 -14.31 12.34
CA ARG A 360 -3.14 -14.84 12.43
C ARG A 360 -3.19 -16.22 11.80
N GLN A 361 -3.18 -17.27 12.62
CA GLN A 361 -3.43 -18.65 12.17
C GLN A 361 -4.69 -18.72 11.30
N ASP A 362 -4.63 -19.53 10.25
CA ASP A 362 -5.70 -19.73 9.25
C ASP A 362 -6.09 -18.48 8.45
N SER A 363 -5.35 -17.36 8.55
CA SER A 363 -5.72 -16.14 7.80
C SER A 363 -5.29 -16.14 6.35
N GLY A 364 -4.26 -16.91 6.00
CA GLY A 364 -3.80 -17.06 4.62
C GLY A 364 -4.79 -17.85 3.78
N GLY A 365 -5.13 -17.34 2.61
CA GLY A 365 -6.04 -17.97 1.66
C GLY A 365 -5.56 -19.37 1.29
N PRO A 366 -6.39 -20.41 1.47
CA PRO A 366 -6.01 -21.77 1.14
C PRO A 366 -5.68 -21.96 -0.35
N GLY A 367 -4.63 -22.71 -0.63
CA GLY A 367 -4.28 -23.12 -1.98
C GLY A 367 -3.19 -24.19 -1.98
N CYS A 368 -2.82 -24.69 -3.16
CA CYS A 368 -1.64 -25.54 -3.27
C CYS A 368 -0.39 -24.77 -2.79
N HIS A 369 -0.35 -23.47 -3.10
CA HIS A 369 0.45 -22.48 -2.40
C HIS A 369 -0.47 -21.51 -1.67
N ARG A 370 -0.32 -21.44 -0.35
CA ARG A 370 -1.17 -20.65 0.55
C ARG A 370 -0.83 -19.17 0.40
N GLY A 371 -1.84 -18.30 0.54
CA GLY A 371 -1.59 -16.88 0.75
C GLY A 371 -0.87 -16.62 2.07
N GLY A 372 -0.06 -15.58 2.16
CA GLY A 372 0.61 -15.19 3.40
C GLY A 372 -0.40 -14.88 4.50
N LEU A 373 0.02 -15.03 5.76
CA LEU A 373 -0.81 -14.73 6.91
C LEU A 373 -0.83 -13.23 7.18
N GLY A 374 -1.99 -12.75 7.63
CA GLY A 374 -2.10 -11.45 8.28
C GLY A 374 -1.54 -11.49 9.71
N SER A 375 -1.58 -10.35 10.39
CA SER A 375 -1.14 -10.19 11.77
C SER A 375 -2.31 -9.85 12.69
N GLU A 376 -2.15 -10.16 13.97
CA GLU A 376 -3.05 -9.74 15.04
C GLU A 376 -2.22 -9.08 16.13
N ARG A 377 -2.65 -7.88 16.52
CA ARG A 377 -2.03 -7.10 17.59
C ARG A 377 -3.11 -6.64 18.56
N VAL A 378 -2.85 -6.83 19.85
CA VAL A 378 -3.70 -6.29 20.91
C VAL A 378 -2.92 -5.22 21.66
N LEU A 379 -3.46 -4.01 21.67
CA LEU A 379 -2.86 -2.83 22.31
C LEU A 379 -3.76 -2.35 23.45
N GLU A 380 -3.20 -2.12 24.63
CA GLU A 380 -3.88 -1.51 25.76
C GLU A 380 -3.47 -0.05 25.93
N ILE A 381 -4.44 0.84 26.13
CA ILE A 381 -4.21 2.28 26.33
C ILE A 381 -3.76 2.53 27.76
N VAL A 382 -2.60 3.16 27.96
CA VAL A 382 -2.12 3.53 29.31
C VAL A 382 -2.15 5.03 29.60
N ALA A 383 -2.37 5.87 28.58
CA ALA A 383 -2.67 7.30 28.78
C ALA A 383 -4.09 7.52 29.30
N PRO A 384 -4.36 8.64 29.99
CA PRO A 384 -5.72 9.02 30.38
C PRO A 384 -6.70 9.02 29.21
N THR A 385 -6.29 9.62 28.09
CA THR A 385 -7.04 9.62 26.83
C THR A 385 -6.09 9.59 25.62
N ILE A 386 -6.57 9.01 24.52
CA ILE A 386 -5.96 9.07 23.19
C ILE A 386 -7.07 9.33 22.17
N THR A 387 -6.81 10.14 21.15
CA THR A 387 -7.70 10.27 19.99
C THR A 387 -7.15 9.42 18.86
N MET A 388 -7.98 8.60 18.23
CA MET A 388 -7.61 7.74 17.11
C MET A 388 -8.51 7.93 15.88
N SER A 389 -7.95 7.60 14.73
CA SER A 389 -8.65 7.43 13.45
C SER A 389 -8.14 6.14 12.81
N ALA A 390 -8.95 5.48 11.99
CA ALA A 390 -8.52 4.33 11.22
C ALA A 390 -9.17 4.31 9.84
N LEU A 391 -8.39 3.90 8.84
CA LEU A 391 -8.85 3.64 7.50
C LEU A 391 -8.37 2.25 7.07
N TYR A 392 -9.33 1.34 7.01
CA TYR A 392 -9.16 -0.04 6.60
C TYR A 392 -10.04 -0.31 5.36
N ASP A 393 -9.73 -1.38 4.65
CA ASP A 393 -10.59 -2.03 3.67
C ASP A 393 -10.56 -3.57 3.92
N ARG A 394 -11.22 -4.36 3.08
CA ARG A 394 -11.27 -5.83 3.18
C ARG A 394 -11.85 -6.33 4.52
N MET A 395 -12.80 -5.61 5.12
CA MET A 395 -13.51 -6.08 6.32
C MET A 395 -14.69 -6.98 6.00
N VAL A 396 -15.20 -6.88 4.77
CA VAL A 396 -16.36 -7.65 4.27
C VAL A 396 -15.95 -8.52 3.09
N THR A 397 -15.06 -8.02 2.25
CA THR A 397 -14.63 -8.64 1.01
C THR A 397 -13.29 -9.34 1.22
N HIS A 398 -13.24 -10.62 0.87
CA HIS A 398 -12.02 -11.41 1.02
C HIS A 398 -11.02 -11.09 -0.09
N PRO A 399 -9.71 -11.03 0.21
CA PRO A 399 -8.66 -11.09 -0.81
C PRO A 399 -8.84 -12.35 -1.66
N TRP A 400 -9.01 -12.22 -2.98
CA TRP A 400 -9.35 -13.36 -3.86
C TRP A 400 -8.14 -14.27 -4.15
N GLY A 401 -8.41 -15.57 -4.30
CA GLY A 401 -7.44 -16.56 -4.77
C GLY A 401 -7.39 -16.68 -6.30
N LEU A 402 -6.45 -17.48 -6.81
CA LEU A 402 -6.29 -17.77 -8.24
C LEU A 402 -6.34 -19.27 -8.53
N PHE A 403 -6.90 -19.63 -9.70
CA PHE A 403 -6.85 -20.99 -10.27
C PHE A 403 -7.35 -22.10 -9.34
N GLY A 404 -8.39 -21.82 -8.55
CA GLY A 404 -8.94 -22.74 -7.56
C GLY A 404 -8.43 -22.53 -6.13
N GLY A 405 -7.51 -21.58 -5.93
CA GLY A 405 -7.17 -21.07 -4.61
C GLY A 405 -8.31 -20.25 -4.02
N GLU A 406 -8.42 -20.28 -2.70
CA GLU A 406 -9.46 -19.63 -1.92
C GLU A 406 -9.00 -18.26 -1.39
N GLY A 407 -9.96 -17.48 -0.88
CA GLY A 407 -9.67 -16.15 -0.39
C GLY A 407 -9.06 -16.13 1.02
N GLY A 408 -8.25 -15.11 1.30
CA GLY A 408 -7.71 -14.88 2.64
C GLY A 408 -8.76 -14.38 3.62
N GLU A 409 -8.48 -14.45 4.92
CA GLU A 409 -9.36 -13.88 5.94
C GLU A 409 -9.38 -12.34 5.87
N PRO A 410 -10.54 -11.71 6.14
CA PRO A 410 -10.69 -10.27 6.09
C PRO A 410 -9.95 -9.56 7.24
N SER A 411 -9.79 -8.26 7.10
CA SER A 411 -9.30 -7.36 8.14
C SER A 411 -10.37 -7.19 9.24
N ARG A 412 -9.95 -6.89 10.46
CA ARG A 412 -10.85 -6.52 11.57
C ARG A 412 -10.21 -5.45 12.44
N LEU A 413 -11.03 -4.54 12.93
CA LEU A 413 -10.67 -3.57 13.95
C LEU A 413 -11.70 -3.66 15.07
N LEU A 414 -11.26 -4.12 16.25
CA LEU A 414 -12.14 -4.35 17.39
C LEU A 414 -11.67 -3.55 18.60
N ALA A 415 -12.61 -3.20 19.46
CA ALA A 415 -12.36 -2.52 20.72
C ALA A 415 -12.93 -3.34 21.89
N LYS A 416 -12.24 -3.29 23.01
CA LYS A 416 -12.70 -3.80 24.31
C LYS A 416 -12.61 -2.67 25.31
N ARG A 417 -13.77 -2.20 25.78
CA ARG A 417 -13.85 -1.10 26.76
C ARG A 417 -13.38 -1.58 28.13
N LYS A 418 -12.77 -0.69 28.90
CA LYS A 418 -12.39 -1.01 30.28
C LYS A 418 -13.58 -1.56 31.07
N GLY A 419 -13.37 -2.69 31.76
CA GLY A 419 -14.40 -3.33 32.57
C GLY A 419 -15.33 -4.28 31.81
N THR A 420 -15.20 -4.40 30.49
CA THR A 420 -15.84 -5.47 29.71
C THR A 420 -14.87 -6.64 29.50
N ASP A 421 -15.39 -7.79 29.10
CA ASP A 421 -14.61 -9.01 28.83
C ASP A 421 -14.43 -9.29 27.32
N ARG A 422 -15.33 -8.76 26.48
CA ARG A 422 -15.42 -9.04 25.05
C ARG A 422 -14.87 -7.93 24.16
N PHE A 423 -14.15 -8.32 23.10
CA PHE A 423 -13.86 -7.46 21.95
C PHE A 423 -15.09 -7.36 21.04
N VAL A 424 -15.47 -6.13 20.70
CA VAL A 424 -16.63 -5.82 19.85
C VAL A 424 -16.23 -4.86 18.75
N THR A 425 -17.11 -4.70 17.76
CA THR A 425 -16.86 -3.77 16.65
C THR A 425 -16.88 -2.31 17.11
N PHE A 426 -16.26 -1.41 16.34
CA PHE A 426 -16.29 0.03 16.66
C PHE A 426 -17.69 0.63 16.60
N ARG A 427 -18.54 0.12 15.70
CA ARG A 427 -19.96 0.48 15.65
C ARG A 427 -20.67 0.15 16.96
N GLU A 428 -20.40 -1.01 17.55
CA GLU A 428 -20.99 -1.42 18.83
C GLU A 428 -20.39 -0.65 20.02
N ALA A 429 -19.06 -0.49 20.08
CA ALA A 429 -18.39 0.15 21.21
C ALA A 429 -18.58 1.67 21.27
N TYR A 430 -18.64 2.34 20.10
CA TYR A 430 -18.55 3.80 19.99
C TYR A 430 -19.66 4.43 19.14
N GLY A 431 -20.59 3.63 18.59
CA GLY A 431 -21.68 4.15 17.76
C GLY A 431 -21.21 4.72 16.42
N THR A 432 -20.07 4.28 15.89
CA THR A 432 -19.55 4.74 14.59
C THR A 432 -20.44 4.27 13.43
N LEU A 433 -20.44 5.01 12.32
CA LEU A 433 -21.19 4.62 11.13
C LEU A 433 -20.57 3.41 10.40
N SER A 434 -19.25 3.25 10.51
CA SER A 434 -18.47 2.17 9.90
C SER A 434 -17.47 1.58 10.88
N ASN A 435 -17.11 0.33 10.66
CA ASN A 435 -16.05 -0.39 11.37
C ASN A 435 -14.69 -0.24 10.69
N SER A 436 -14.67 -0.03 9.37
CA SER A 436 -13.45 0.14 8.58
C SER A 436 -12.98 1.60 8.48
N ARG A 437 -13.88 2.57 8.69
CA ARG A 437 -13.60 4.01 8.58
C ARG A 437 -14.09 4.75 9.80
N VAL A 438 -13.17 5.09 10.69
CA VAL A 438 -13.46 5.84 11.91
C VAL A 438 -12.52 7.02 12.02
N ALA A 439 -13.01 8.13 12.54
CA ALA A 439 -12.22 9.34 12.73
C ALA A 439 -12.49 9.94 14.11
N ASN A 440 -11.42 10.43 14.74
CA ASN A 440 -11.47 11.17 16.02
C ASN A 440 -12.18 10.45 17.17
N ILE A 441 -12.05 9.12 17.25
CA ILE A 441 -12.58 8.33 18.37
C ILE A 441 -11.69 8.55 19.60
N VAL A 442 -12.30 8.92 20.72
CA VAL A 442 -11.59 9.08 21.99
C VAL A 442 -11.60 7.75 22.74
N LEU A 443 -10.42 7.23 22.99
CA LEU A 443 -10.17 6.04 23.81
C LEU A 443 -9.73 6.47 25.21
N GLU A 444 -10.08 5.67 26.20
CA GLU A 444 -9.76 5.93 27.60
C GLU A 444 -8.74 4.94 28.12
N GLN A 445 -8.07 5.30 29.22
CA GLN A 445 -7.12 4.41 29.88
C GLN A 445 -7.74 3.04 30.20
N GLY A 446 -7.06 1.96 29.83
CA GLY A 446 -7.48 0.58 30.04
C GLY A 446 -8.40 0.02 28.96
N ASP A 447 -8.82 0.83 27.98
CA ASP A 447 -9.38 0.29 26.74
C ASP A 447 -8.33 -0.54 26.00
N GLN A 448 -8.78 -1.54 25.25
CA GLN A 448 -7.93 -2.35 24.38
C GLN A 448 -8.42 -2.29 22.94
N LEU A 449 -7.48 -2.28 22.00
CA LEU A 449 -7.71 -2.38 20.57
C LEU A 449 -7.14 -3.70 20.06
N MET A 450 -7.86 -4.35 19.16
CA MET A 450 -7.36 -5.50 18.41
C MET A 450 -7.34 -5.15 16.92
N LEU A 451 -6.13 -5.13 16.36
CA LEU A 451 -5.86 -4.84 14.96
C LEU A 451 -5.58 -6.19 14.28
N CYS A 452 -6.46 -6.58 13.36
CA CYS A 452 -6.30 -7.80 12.58
C CYS A 452 -6.13 -7.42 11.11
N SER A 453 -4.93 -7.63 10.56
CA SER A 453 -4.68 -7.38 9.14
C SER A 453 -5.03 -8.62 8.31
N PRO A 454 -5.50 -8.46 7.06
CA PRO A 454 -5.96 -9.57 6.24
C PRO A 454 -4.81 -10.47 5.76
N GLY A 455 -5.15 -11.72 5.44
CA GLY A 455 -4.22 -12.60 4.71
C GLY A 455 -4.20 -12.33 3.21
N GLY A 456 -3.37 -13.06 2.46
CA GLY A 456 -3.40 -13.05 1.00
C GLY A 456 -4.30 -14.15 0.43
N GLY A 457 -4.67 -14.08 -0.84
CA GLY A 457 -5.35 -15.18 -1.53
C GLY A 457 -4.44 -16.38 -1.80
N GLY A 458 -5.02 -17.57 -1.88
CA GLY A 458 -4.31 -18.79 -2.25
C GLY A 458 -4.15 -18.95 -3.76
N TYR A 459 -3.19 -19.78 -4.17
CA TYR A 459 -2.93 -20.13 -5.56
C TYR A 459 -3.12 -21.63 -5.76
N GLY A 460 -3.98 -22.02 -6.70
CA GLY A 460 -4.32 -23.41 -6.98
C GLY A 460 -5.18 -24.10 -5.92
N PRO A 461 -5.74 -25.29 -6.21
CA PRO A 461 -6.64 -26.00 -5.30
C PRO A 461 -5.95 -26.38 -3.97
N PRO A 462 -6.58 -26.15 -2.80
CA PRO A 462 -6.02 -26.53 -1.49
C PRO A 462 -5.69 -28.01 -1.36
N LEU A 463 -6.54 -28.88 -1.94
CA LEU A 463 -6.35 -30.34 -1.91
C LEU A 463 -5.15 -30.83 -2.74
N ALA A 464 -4.57 -29.96 -3.58
CA ALA A 464 -3.34 -30.23 -4.31
C ALA A 464 -2.07 -29.82 -3.55
N ARG A 465 -2.19 -29.18 -2.37
CA ARG A 465 -1.03 -28.86 -1.51
C ARG A 465 -0.34 -30.14 -1.05
N ASP A 466 0.99 -30.13 -1.05
CA ASP A 466 1.79 -31.22 -0.49
C ASP A 466 1.41 -31.44 1.00
N PRO A 467 0.99 -32.65 1.42
CA PRO A 467 0.71 -32.95 2.81
C PRO A 467 1.87 -32.63 3.78
N GLU A 468 3.12 -32.74 3.34
CA GLU A 468 4.29 -32.39 4.15
C GLU A 468 4.36 -30.89 4.43
N LEU A 469 3.99 -30.05 3.45
CA LEU A 469 3.89 -28.60 3.66
C LEU A 469 2.74 -28.24 4.62
N VAL A 470 1.64 -29.00 4.58
CA VAL A 470 0.53 -28.80 5.53
C VAL A 470 0.95 -29.20 6.95
N LEU A 471 1.70 -30.28 7.11
CA LEU A 471 2.27 -30.67 8.41
C LEU A 471 3.15 -29.55 8.97
N LEU A 472 4.08 -29.03 8.16
CA LEU A 472 4.93 -27.90 8.55
C LEU A 472 4.12 -26.66 8.92
N ASP A 473 3.10 -26.30 8.14
CA ASP A 473 2.22 -25.17 8.46
C ASP A 473 1.51 -25.36 9.82
N VAL A 474 1.14 -26.59 10.18
CA VAL A 474 0.48 -26.88 11.47
C VAL A 474 1.49 -26.79 12.63
N GLU A 475 2.71 -27.28 12.43
CA GLU A 475 3.78 -27.20 13.43
C GLU A 475 4.21 -25.76 13.69
N GLU A 476 4.27 -24.92 12.66
CA GLU A 476 4.56 -23.49 12.76
C GLU A 476 3.35 -22.65 13.22
N GLY A 477 2.18 -23.27 13.36
CA GLY A 477 0.95 -22.59 13.78
C GLY A 477 0.36 -21.65 12.71
N PHE A 478 0.74 -21.82 11.45
CA PHE A 478 0.17 -21.07 10.32
C PHE A 478 -1.22 -21.59 9.94
N VAL A 479 -1.37 -22.92 9.99
CA VAL A 479 -2.63 -23.63 9.74
C VAL A 479 -3.04 -24.37 11.03
N SER A 480 -4.33 -24.44 11.33
CA SER A 480 -4.83 -25.23 12.46
C SER A 480 -5.02 -26.69 12.09
N GLU A 481 -4.98 -27.60 13.08
CA GLU A 481 -5.30 -29.02 12.89
C GLU A 481 -6.66 -29.22 12.20
N ARG A 482 -7.63 -28.34 12.52
CA ARG A 482 -8.95 -28.33 11.90
C ARG A 482 -8.85 -27.98 10.42
N ALA A 483 -8.17 -26.90 10.06
CA ALA A 483 -8.01 -26.48 8.67
C ALA A 483 -7.20 -27.49 7.85
N ALA A 484 -6.16 -28.11 8.43
CA ALA A 484 -5.42 -29.20 7.79
C ALA A 484 -6.35 -30.31 7.30
N ARG A 485 -7.29 -30.73 8.15
CA ARG A 485 -8.27 -31.78 7.82
C ARG A 485 -9.40 -31.30 6.91
N GLU A 486 -10.04 -30.18 7.24
CA GLU A 486 -11.27 -29.71 6.58
C GLU A 486 -11.01 -29.04 5.23
N VAL A 487 -9.88 -28.33 5.09
CA VAL A 487 -9.57 -27.51 3.90
C VAL A 487 -8.55 -28.20 3.02
N TYR A 488 -7.46 -28.70 3.59
CA TYR A 488 -6.38 -29.33 2.84
C TYR A 488 -6.53 -30.86 2.70
N GLY A 489 -7.51 -31.47 3.38
CA GLY A 489 -7.74 -32.91 3.34
C GLY A 489 -6.58 -33.73 3.91
N VAL A 490 -5.81 -33.18 4.84
CA VAL A 490 -4.66 -33.84 5.48
C VAL A 490 -5.05 -34.30 6.88
N SER A 491 -4.99 -35.60 7.10
CA SER A 491 -5.22 -36.21 8.42
C SER A 491 -3.90 -36.23 9.18
N LEU A 492 -3.88 -35.64 10.38
CA LEU A 492 -2.71 -35.62 11.27
C LEU A 492 -3.01 -36.40 12.54
N THR A 493 -2.05 -37.19 13.00
CA THR A 493 -2.08 -37.87 14.31
C THR A 493 -1.10 -37.18 15.24
N ARG A 494 -1.54 -36.84 16.45
CA ARG A 494 -0.67 -36.28 17.47
C ARG A 494 0.24 -37.37 18.04
N VAL A 495 1.54 -37.12 18.05
CA VAL A 495 2.58 -37.99 18.64
C VAL A 495 3.29 -37.26 19.78
N ALA A 496 4.22 -37.93 20.47
CA ALA A 496 4.88 -37.37 21.66
C ALA A 496 5.55 -36.01 21.41
N ASP A 497 6.13 -35.82 20.21
CA ASP A 497 6.94 -34.64 19.86
C ASP A 497 6.37 -33.82 18.69
N GLY A 498 5.06 -33.89 18.41
CA GLY A 498 4.43 -33.10 17.35
C GLY A 498 3.30 -33.83 16.63
N TYR A 499 3.31 -33.76 15.30
CA TYR A 499 2.31 -34.40 14.44
C TYR A 499 2.96 -35.35 13.45
N GLN A 500 2.20 -36.36 13.01
CA GLN A 500 2.56 -37.22 11.89
C GLN A 500 1.39 -37.31 10.92
N ILE A 501 1.69 -37.37 9.63
CA ILE A 501 0.67 -37.55 8.60
C ILE A 501 0.10 -38.96 8.68
N ASP A 502 -1.21 -39.06 8.87
CA ASP A 502 -1.96 -40.28 8.65
C ASP A 502 -2.20 -40.42 7.15
N ALA A 503 -1.30 -41.17 6.48
CA ALA A 503 -1.33 -41.36 5.04
C ALA A 503 -2.64 -41.97 4.55
N LYS A 504 -3.23 -42.90 5.32
CA LYS A 504 -4.50 -43.53 4.96
C LYS A 504 -5.65 -42.54 5.09
N GLY A 505 -5.76 -41.86 6.23
CA GLY A 505 -6.80 -40.85 6.43
C GLY A 505 -6.70 -39.70 5.43
N THR A 506 -5.48 -39.28 5.07
CA THR A 506 -5.24 -38.25 4.04
C THR A 506 -5.68 -38.74 2.65
N ALA A 507 -5.38 -39.99 2.28
CA ALA A 507 -5.84 -40.57 1.02
C ALA A 507 -7.37 -40.70 0.97
N ASP A 508 -8.00 -41.09 2.08
CA ASP A 508 -9.46 -41.19 2.19
C ASP A 508 -10.12 -39.80 2.10
N LEU A 509 -9.55 -38.77 2.72
CA LEU A 509 -10.04 -37.38 2.66
C LEU A 509 -9.86 -36.75 1.27
N ARG A 510 -8.83 -37.13 0.52
CA ARG A 510 -8.56 -36.66 -0.84
C ARG A 510 -9.11 -37.60 -1.93
N ALA A 511 -9.88 -38.62 -1.57
CA ALA A 511 -10.41 -39.60 -2.51
C ALA A 511 -11.25 -38.92 -3.61
N GLY A 512 -10.91 -39.17 -4.88
CA GLY A 512 -11.58 -38.57 -6.04
C GLY A 512 -10.97 -37.24 -6.52
N VAL A 513 -9.92 -36.75 -5.86
CA VAL A 513 -9.10 -35.63 -6.33
C VAL A 513 -7.80 -36.19 -6.91
N ASP A 514 -7.44 -35.80 -8.13
CA ASP A 514 -6.14 -36.14 -8.72
C ASP A 514 -5.16 -34.97 -8.49
N PRO A 515 -4.36 -34.99 -7.40
CA PRO A 515 -3.43 -33.90 -7.08
C PRO A 515 -2.27 -33.78 -8.10
N VAL A 516 -1.99 -34.82 -8.89
CA VAL A 516 -0.89 -34.83 -9.88
C VAL A 516 -1.27 -34.08 -11.17
N ALA A 517 -2.57 -33.82 -11.39
CA ALA A 517 -3.08 -33.20 -12.61
C ALA A 517 -3.03 -31.67 -12.62
N TRP A 518 -2.90 -31.01 -11.46
CA TRP A 518 -2.96 -29.55 -11.43
C TRP A 518 -1.58 -28.93 -11.70
N ARG A 519 -1.44 -28.36 -12.90
CA ARG A 519 -0.40 -27.37 -13.23
C ARG A 519 -1.09 -26.10 -13.70
N PRO A 520 -0.55 -24.91 -13.41
CA PRO A 520 -1.02 -23.70 -14.06
C PRO A 520 -0.83 -23.88 -15.57
N GLN A 521 -1.92 -24.12 -16.28
CA GLN A 521 -1.91 -24.13 -17.74
C GLN A 521 -2.05 -22.68 -18.17
N ALA A 522 -1.06 -22.15 -18.90
CA ALA A 522 -1.30 -20.95 -19.69
C ALA A 522 -2.51 -21.25 -20.60
N PRO A 523 -3.56 -20.41 -20.63
CA PRO A 523 -4.65 -20.64 -21.55
C PRO A 523 -4.06 -20.66 -22.96
N THR A 524 -4.40 -21.70 -23.72
CA THR A 524 -4.09 -21.75 -25.15
C THR A 524 -4.69 -20.50 -25.77
N ALA A 525 -3.84 -19.65 -26.38
CA ALA A 525 -4.27 -18.40 -26.99
C ALA A 525 -5.56 -18.60 -27.82
N PRO A 526 -6.57 -17.73 -27.69
CA PRO A 526 -7.71 -17.80 -28.59
C PRO A 526 -7.19 -17.64 -30.02
N ARG A 527 -7.59 -18.57 -30.89
CA ARG A 527 -7.30 -18.52 -32.33
C ARG A 527 -7.97 -17.33 -33.01
#